data_AF-A0A760WPE1-F1
#
_entry.id   AF-A0A760WPE1-F1
#
_cell.length_a   1.000
_cell.length_b   1.000
_cell.length_c   1.000
_cell.angle_alpha   90.00
_cell.angle_beta   90.00
_cell.angle_gamma   90.00
#
_symmetry.space_group_name_H-M   'P 1'
#
loop_
_entity.id
_entity.type
_entity.pdbx_description
1 polymer ?
#
loop_
_entity_poly.entity_id
_entity_poly.type
_entity_poly.pdbx_seq_one_letter_code
_entity_poly.pdbx_strand_id
1 'polypeptide(L)' 'MTALTAADVEALKQLPSGWFRAEHLPFNRPIFRCERLEQRGKLQRRVLGTYPNIWSEYKRIEGED' A
#
# COMPACT_ATOMS: atom_id res chain seq x y z
N MET A 1 -11.86 14.05 7.64
CA MET A 1 -10.82 13.03 7.44
C MET A 1 -11.11 11.86 8.37
N THR A 2 -11.45 10.68 7.85
CA THR A 2 -11.71 9.48 8.67
C THR A 2 -10.41 8.98 9.28
N ALA A 3 -10.39 8.62 10.57
CA ALA A 3 -9.23 8.04 11.24
C ALA A 3 -8.77 6.73 10.56
N LEU A 4 -7.50 6.33 10.78
CA LEU A 4 -7.03 5.01 10.34
C LEU A 4 -7.87 3.97 11.07
N THR A 5 -8.43 3.02 10.33
CA THR A 5 -9.17 1.92 10.97
C THR A 5 -8.18 0.93 11.57
N ALA A 6 -8.61 0.14 12.57
CA ALA A 6 -7.78 -0.93 13.13
C ALA A 6 -7.22 -1.84 12.02
N ALA A 7 -8.03 -2.14 11.01
CA ALA A 7 -7.63 -2.98 9.90
C ALA A 7 -6.63 -2.29 8.94
N ASP A 8 -6.61 -0.95 8.85
CA ASP A 8 -5.56 -0.22 8.12
C ASP A 8 -4.21 -0.34 8.86
N VAL A 9 -4.25 -0.28 10.20
CA VAL A 9 -3.06 -0.46 11.06
C VAL A 9 -2.54 -1.90 11.02
N GLU A 10 -3.44 -2.88 11.02
CA GLU A 10 -3.05 -4.29 10.86
C GLU A 10 -2.45 -4.56 9.49
N ALA A 11 -3.04 -4.01 8.42
CA ALA A 11 -2.49 -4.13 7.08
C ALA A 11 -1.06 -3.57 7.02
N LEU A 12 -0.81 -2.40 7.62
CA LEU A 12 0.55 -1.81 7.69
C LEU A 12 1.59 -2.72 8.35
N LYS A 13 1.20 -3.53 9.36
CA LYS A 13 2.08 -4.49 10.03
C LYS A 13 2.40 -5.71 9.17
N GLN A 14 1.53 -6.05 8.23
CA GLN A 14 1.67 -7.21 7.34
C GLN A 14 2.30 -6.86 5.99
N LEU A 15 2.67 -5.60 5.77
CA LEU A 15 3.28 -5.17 4.52
C LEU A 15 4.70 -5.70 4.37
N PRO A 16 5.09 -6.14 3.16
CA PRO A 16 6.47 -6.48 2.85
C PRO A 16 7.41 -5.27 3.02
N SER A 17 8.68 -5.54 3.29
CA SER A 17 9.73 -4.53 3.17
C SER A 17 10.02 -4.21 1.70
N GLY A 18 10.38 -2.96 1.42
CA GLY A 18 10.66 -2.50 0.05
C GLY A 18 9.41 -2.26 -0.79
N TRP A 19 9.56 -2.39 -2.12
CA TRP A 19 8.47 -2.22 -3.09
C TRP A 19 7.75 -3.55 -3.31
N PHE A 20 6.42 -3.54 -3.22
CA PHE A 20 5.58 -4.73 -3.37
C PHE A 20 4.32 -4.43 -4.18
N ARG A 21 3.69 -5.48 -4.74
CA ARG A 21 2.39 -5.39 -5.41
C ARG A 21 1.27 -5.69 -4.42
N ALA A 22 0.20 -4.92 -4.48
CA ALA A 22 -0.93 -5.09 -3.56
C ALA A 22 -1.76 -6.36 -3.84
N GLU A 23 -1.70 -6.90 -5.06
CA GLU A 23 -2.54 -8.03 -5.50
C GLU A 23 -2.36 -9.31 -4.68
N HIS A 24 -1.18 -9.50 -4.06
CA HIS A 24 -0.82 -10.73 -3.35
C HIS A 24 -0.75 -10.58 -1.83
N LEU A 25 -1.28 -9.48 -1.26
CA LEU A 25 -1.20 -9.25 0.18
C LEU A 25 -2.22 -10.10 0.95
N PRO A 26 -1.86 -10.62 2.14
CA PRO A 26 -2.67 -11.57 2.90
C PRO A 26 -3.81 -10.90 3.69
N PHE A 27 -4.45 -9.87 3.15
CA PHE A 27 -5.55 -9.16 3.81
C PHE A 27 -6.65 -8.72 2.83
N ASN A 28 -7.85 -8.53 3.37
CA ASN A 28 -9.03 -8.25 2.55
C ASN A 28 -8.92 -6.89 1.83
N ARG A 29 -9.27 -6.88 0.54
CA ARG A 29 -9.24 -5.73 -0.38
C ARG A 29 -7.90 -5.00 -0.38
N PRO A 30 -6.80 -5.67 -0.77
CA PRO A 30 -5.48 -5.14 -0.51
C PRO A 30 -5.15 -3.90 -1.34
N ILE A 31 -5.61 -3.84 -2.59
CA ILE A 31 -5.47 -2.66 -3.46
C ILE A 31 -6.13 -1.44 -2.82
N PHE A 32 -7.41 -1.55 -2.45
CA PHE A 32 -8.16 -0.46 -1.82
C PHE A 32 -7.51 0.04 -0.51
N ARG A 33 -6.96 -0.87 0.29
CA ARG A 33 -6.24 -0.48 1.51
C ARG A 33 -4.94 0.22 1.21
N CYS A 34 -4.16 -0.26 0.24
CA CYS A 34 -2.92 0.39 -0.16
C CYS A 34 -3.19 1.80 -0.70
N GLU A 35 -4.23 1.99 -1.51
CA GLU A 35 -4.68 3.33 -1.98
C GLU A 35 -5.07 4.23 -0.81
N ARG A 36 -5.83 3.72 0.17
CA ARG A 36 -6.17 4.48 1.39
C ARG A 36 -4.95 4.86 2.21
N LEU A 37 -3.97 3.96 2.34
CA LEU A 37 -2.75 4.21 3.09
C LEU A 37 -1.83 5.18 2.35
N GLU A 38 -1.78 5.12 1.02
CA GLU A 38 -1.13 6.09 0.15
C GLU A 38 -1.73 7.49 0.33
N GLN A 39 -3.06 7.62 0.23
CA GLN A 39 -3.78 8.89 0.44
C GLN A 39 -3.52 9.51 1.83
N ARG A 40 -3.09 8.70 2.80
CA ARG A 40 -2.75 9.13 4.16
C ARG A 40 -1.26 9.35 4.39
N GLY A 41 -0.45 9.27 3.33
CA GLY A 41 1.00 9.45 3.43
C GLY A 41 1.71 8.35 4.23
N LYS A 42 1.13 7.14 4.27
CA LYS A 42 1.79 5.97 4.89
C LYS A 42 2.51 5.11 3.86
N LEU A 43 2.05 5.11 2.60
CA LEU A 43 2.67 4.42 1.48
C LEU A 43 3.02 5.39 0.35
N GLN A 44 4.08 5.09 -0.36
CA GLN A 44 4.39 5.62 -1.68
C GLN A 44 3.90 4.64 -2.73
N ARG A 45 3.34 5.16 -3.83
CA ARG A 45 2.97 4.39 -5.01
C ARG A 45 3.87 4.74 -6.18
N ARG A 46 4.25 3.74 -6.96
CA ARG A 46 4.86 3.91 -8.29
C ARG A 46 4.15 3.04 -9.30
N VAL A 47 4.04 3.54 -10.53
CA VAL A 47 3.53 2.77 -11.67
C VAL A 47 4.74 2.33 -12.49
N LEU A 48 4.80 1.03 -12.77
CA LEU A 48 5.88 0.41 -13.52
C LEU A 48 5.33 -0.36 -14.71
N GLY A 49 6.23 -0.65 -15.65
CA GLY A 49 5.95 -1.42 -16.84
C GLY A 49 5.59 -0.54 -18.04
N THR A 50 5.26 -1.21 -19.12
CA THR A 50 4.96 -0.60 -20.42
C THR A 50 3.71 -1.26 -20.95
N TYR A 51 2.84 -0.50 -21.60
CA TYR A 51 1.61 -1.04 -22.17
C TYR A 51 1.87 -2.30 -23.03
N PRO A 52 1.12 -3.39 -22.84
CA PRO A 52 -0.07 -3.55 -21.98
C PRO A 52 0.22 -3.99 -20.53
N ASN A 53 1.48 -4.26 -20.19
CA ASN A 53 1.88 -4.80 -18.89
C ASN A 53 2.26 -3.67 -17.92
N ILE A 54 1.27 -2.94 -17.44
CA ILE A 54 1.45 -1.88 -16.45
C ILE A 54 0.96 -2.39 -15.09
N TRP A 55 1.73 -2.18 -14.04
CA TRP A 55 1.35 -2.52 -12.66
C TRP A 55 1.71 -1.41 -11.67
N SER A 56 1.04 -1.41 -10.52
CA SER A 56 1.34 -0.48 -9.42
C SER A 56 2.06 -1.22 -8.31
N GLU A 57 3.14 -0.61 -7.83
CA GLU A 57 3.84 -1.04 -6.63
C GLU A 57 3.71 0.00 -5.54
N TYR A 58 3.68 -0.49 -4.31
CA TYR A 58 3.61 0.30 -3.11
C TYR A 58 4.86 0.05 -2.27
N LYS A 59 5.30 1.06 -1.55
CA LYS A 59 6.36 0.95 -0.55
C LYS A 59 5.97 1.73 0.69
N ARG A 60 6.30 1.20 1.87
CA ARG A 60 6.12 1.93 3.12
C ARG A 60 6.99 3.18 3.15
N ILE A 61 6.38 4.32 3.50
CA ILE A 61 7.15 5.53 3.80
C ILE A 61 7.76 5.33 5.17
N GLU A 62 9.09 5.25 5.22
CA GLU A 62 9.84 5.33 6.46
C GLU A 62 9.93 6.81 6.85
N GLY A 63 8.90 7.28 7.55
CA GLY A 63 8.78 8.63 8.13
C GLY A 63 7.46 8.70 8.88
N GLU A 64 7.36 9.02 10.15
CA GLU A 64 8.28 9.57 11.16
C GLU A 64 7.87 8.86 12.48
N ASP A 65 8.84 8.64 13.38
CA ASP A 65 8.60 8.20 14.76
C ASP A 65 7.72 9.23 15.51
#